data_AF-A0A3B9G5Y4-F1
#
_entry.id   AF-A0A3B9G5Y4-F1
#
_cell.length_a   1.000
_cell.length_b   1.000
_cell.length_c   1.000
_cell.angle_alpha   90.00
_cell.angle_beta   90.00
_cell.angle_gamma   90.00
#
_symmetry.space_group_name_H-M   'P 1'
#
loop_
_entity.id
_entity.type
_entity.pdbx_description
1 polymer ?
#
loop_
_entity_poly.entity_id
_entity_poly.type
_entity_poly.pdbx_seq_one_letter_code
_entity_poly.pdbx_strand_id
1 'polypeptide(L)' 'LVATTTMPCTSCMQTLCAYGIKEIYFREIYKESDAPAIAKVYGIKLEQIPKP' A
#
# COMPACT_ATOMS: atom_id res chain seq x y z
N LEU A 1 -0.63 9.93 -4.77
CA LEU A 1 -1.71 9.23 -4.05
C LEU A 1 -2.20 8.10 -4.94
N VAL A 2 -2.44 6.91 -4.38
CA VAL A 2 -3.01 5.75 -5.10
C VAL A 2 -4.11 5.13 -4.25
N ALA A 3 -5.18 4.70 -4.90
CA ALA A 3 -6.24 3.90 -4.28
C ALA A 3 -6.35 2.57 -5.02
N THR A 4 -6.33 1.46 -4.29
CA THR A 4 -6.46 0.11 -4.83
C THR A 4 -7.63 -0.60 -4.14
N THR A 5 -8.22 -1.59 -4.81
CA THR A 5 -9.25 -2.42 -4.19
C THR A 5 -8.63 -3.33 -3.13
N THR A 6 -7.50 -3.96 -3.45
CA THR A 6 -6.74 -4.83 -2.56
C THR A 6 -5.40 -4.22 -2.17
N MET A 7 -4.84 -4.64 -1.03
CA MET A 7 -3.51 -4.24 -0.58
C MET A 7 -2.47 -4.58 -1.67
N PRO A 8 -1.59 -3.64 -2.05
CA PRO A 8 -0.54 -3.93 -3.03
C PRO A 8 0.37 -5.06 -2.55
N CYS A 9 0.80 -5.92 -3.47
CA CYS A 9 1.84 -6.90 -3.18
C CYS A 9 3.20 -6.23 -2.99
N THR A 10 4.20 -6.98 -2.51
CA THR A 10 5.57 -6.49 -2.27
C THR A 10 6.17 -5.77 -3.48
N SER A 11 6.04 -6.34 -4.69
CA SER A 11 6.58 -5.74 -5.93
C SER A 11 5.86 -4.45 -6.33
N CYS A 12 4.52 -4.44 -6.26
CA CYS A 12 3.73 -3.23 -6.51
C CYS A 12 4.08 -2.13 -5.51
N MET A 13 4.25 -2.48 -4.23
CA MET A 13 4.61 -1.52 -3.19
C MET A 13 5.98 -0.89 -3.48
N GLN A 14 7.01 -1.68 -3.76
CA GLN A 14 8.35 -1.17 -4.10
C GLN A 14 8.31 -0.22 -5.29
N THR A 15 7.55 -0.59 -6.32
CA THR A 15 7.37 0.22 -7.52
C THR A 15 6.70 1.55 -7.18
N LEU A 16 5.59 1.53 -6.43
CA LEU A 16 4.90 2.75 -5.97
C LEU A 16 5.81 3.65 -5.13
N CYS A 17 6.66 3.07 -4.28
CA CYS A 17 7.67 3.82 -3.53
C CYS A 17 8.67 4.51 -4.47
N ALA A 18 9.17 3.80 -5.49
CA ALA A 18 10.12 4.33 -6.45
C ALA A 18 9.53 5.48 -7.29
N TYR A 19 8.23 5.43 -7.60
CA TYR A 19 7.50 6.53 -8.24
C TYR A 19 7.22 7.73 -7.31
N GLY A 20 7.65 7.68 -6.05
CA GLY A 20 7.50 8.78 -5.11
C GLY A 20 6.10 8.91 -4.50
N ILE A 21 5.26 7.86 -4.58
CA ILE A 21 3.95 7.85 -3.94
C ILE A 21 4.10 7.93 -2.42
N LYS A 22 3.34 8.83 -1.79
CA LYS A 22 3.37 9.06 -0.34
C LYS A 22 2.15 8.53 0.41
N GLU A 23 1.08 8.19 -0.31
CA GLU A 23 -0.18 7.75 0.27
C GLU A 23 -0.83 6.66 -0.59
N ILE A 24 -1.20 5.57 0.06
CA ILE A 24 -1.85 4.39 -0.52
C ILE A 24 -3.05 4.01 0.34
N TYR A 25 -4.21 3.93 -0.29
CA TYR A 25 -5.47 3.53 0.33
C TYR A 25 -5.95 2.22 -0.29
N PHE A 26 -6.35 1.25 0.53
CA PHE A 26 -6.86 -0.04 0.05
C PHE A 26 -8.07 -0.51 0.86
N ARG A 27 -8.88 -1.44 0.33
CA ARG A 27 -10.03 -1.99 1.06
C ARG A 27 -9.77 -3.37 1.63
N GLU A 28 -9.23 -4.26 0.81
CA GLU A 28 -9.17 -5.69 1.12
C GLU A 28 -7.73 -6.19 1.24
N ILE A 29 -7.48 -7.07 2.20
CA ILE A 29 -6.22 -7.83 2.28
C ILE A 29 -6.48 -9.18 1.61
N TYR A 30 -6.13 -9.29 0.33
CA TYR A 30 -6.27 -10.54 -0.41
C TYR A 30 -5.18 -11.56 -0.04
N LYS A 31 -3.95 -11.08 0.19
CA LYS A 31 -2.79 -11.89 0.56
C LYS A 31 -1.87 -11.08 1.45
N GLU A 32 -1.26 -11.74 2.42
CA GLU A 32 -0.19 -11.14 3.21
C GLU A 32 0.99 -10.75 2.31
N SER A 33 1.54 -9.57 2.54
CA SER A 33 2.70 -9.05 1.81
C SER A 33 3.54 -8.17 2.73
N ASP A 34 4.76 -7.88 2.31
CA ASP A 34 5.65 -6.96 3.04
C ASP A 34 5.27 -5.49 2.85
N ALA A 35 4.12 -5.19 2.23
CA ALA A 35 3.69 -3.82 1.98
C ALA A 35 3.65 -2.94 3.24
N PRO A 36 3.18 -3.41 4.42
CA PRO A 36 3.24 -2.63 5.65
C PRO A 36 4.67 -2.34 6.13
N ALA A 37 5.57 -3.32 6.00
CA ALA A 37 6.98 -3.15 6.36
C ALA A 37 7.67 -2.13 5.43
N ILE A 38 7.43 -2.24 4.12
CA ILE A 38 7.94 -1.30 3.12
C ILE A 38 7.38 0.10 3.37
N ALA A 39 6.08 0.23 3.64
CA ALA A 39 5.46 1.53 3.94
C ALA A 39 6.15 2.22 5.13
N LYS A 40 6.48 1.46 6.18
CA LYS A 40 7.21 1.97 7.35
C LYS A 40 8.63 2.42 7.01
N VAL A 41 9.37 1.65 6.20
CA VAL A 41 10.74 2.00 5.78
C VAL A 41 10.78 3.30 4.98
N TYR A 42 9.82 3.50 4.06
CA TYR A 42 9.80 4.67 3.17
C TYR A 42 8.94 5.83 3.67
N GLY A 43 8.33 5.70 4.86
CA GLY A 43 7.48 6.76 5.45
C GLY A 43 6.22 7.02 4.63
N ILE A 44 5.62 5.98 4.04
CA ILE A 44 4.42 6.08 3.21
C ILE A 44 3.20 5.81 4.07
N LYS A 45 2.17 6.64 3.91
CA LYS A 45 0.87 6.42 4.53
C LYS A 45 0.17 5.25 3.83
N LEU A 46 0.00 4.14 4.52
CA LEU A 46 -0.73 2.96 4.05
C LEU A 46 -1.96 2.78 4.94
N GLU A 47 -3.16 2.98 4.39
CA GLU A 47 -4.40 3.00 5.17
C GLU A 47 -5.46 2.08 4.56
N GLN A 48 -6.08 1.27 5.42
CA GLN A 48 -7.21 0.42 5.03
C GLN A 48 -8.52 1.17 5.24
N ILE A 49 -9.32 1.30 4.18
CA ILE A 49 -10.62 1.93 4.20
C ILE A 49 -11.71 0.87 4.46
N PRO A 50 -12.55 1.03 5.49
CA PRO A 50 -13.66 0.11 5.76
C PRO A 50 -14.69 0.13 4.62
N LYS A 51 -15.43 -0.97 4.45
CA LYS A 51 -16.60 -0.96 3.57
C LYS A 51 -17.67 -0.02 4.15
N PRO A 52 -18.37 0.77 3.32
CA PRO A 52 -19.47 1.62 3.75
C PRO A 52 -20.65 0.79 4.28
#